data_AF-A0A1I8BXR3-F1
#
_entry.id   AF-A0A1I8BXR3-F1
#
_cell.length_a   1.000
_cell.length_b   1.000
_cell.length_c   1.000
_cell.angle_alpha   90.00
_cell.angle_beta   90.00
_cell.angle_gamma   90.00
#
_symmetry.space_group_name_H-M   'P 1'
#
loop_
_entity.id
_entity.type
_entity.pdbx_description
1 polymer ?
#
loop_
_entity_poly.entity_id
_entity_poly.type
_entity_poly.pdbx_seq_one_letter_code
_entity_poly.pdbx_strand_id
1 'polypeptide(L)'
;MAQVIQFIQTFKEINFAEVGKNLKSFLRNQNGFKIKQVDELDVMMGSTTCFFQKSKAEMKFLRAKYYGLERRSSDSDISNVFPNRIKILTPVDEKEFKHGTPDLFIEKAKQYRDDSPPALIQSAKNLWLGAVYSIKIIFLNYNLNIVSHEALKVFCYFAINTSSKIFSKIAMADKWKLAVKLRSYSVGSKYLDETKFDNYMEHVIQFIQTFKEINLNEIEKNLEKILSKPKDFKIKEVEDHEILIGGNNYTYNKIIY
;
A
#
# COMPACT_ATOMS: atom_id res chain seq x y z
N MET A 1 -40.74 -1.00 -3.53
CA MET A 1 -40.35 -0.77 -2.12
C MET A 1 -40.58 -1.97 -1.21
N ALA A 2 -41.68 -2.72 -1.33
CA ALA A 2 -41.94 -3.90 -0.49
C ALA A 2 -40.85 -5.00 -0.55
N GLN A 3 -40.28 -5.27 -1.73
CA GLN A 3 -39.22 -6.28 -1.90
C GLN A 3 -37.87 -5.92 -1.23
N VAL A 4 -37.57 -4.61 -1.12
CA VAL A 4 -36.33 -4.14 -0.47
C VAL A 4 -36.45 -4.23 1.06
N ILE A 5 -37.65 -3.96 1.61
CA ILE A 5 -37.93 -4.11 3.04
C ILE A 5 -37.87 -5.59 3.43
N GLN A 6 -38.42 -6.47 2.60
CA GLN A 6 -38.36 -7.92 2.81
C GLN A 6 -36.92 -8.43 2.77
N PHE A 7 -36.09 -7.96 1.83
CA PHE A 7 -34.66 -8.30 1.76
C PHE A 7 -33.88 -7.84 3.01
N ILE A 8 -34.16 -6.64 3.52
CA ILE A 8 -33.53 -6.11 4.75
C ILE A 8 -33.99 -6.87 6.00
N GLN A 9 -35.23 -7.34 6.04
CA GLN A 9 -35.75 -8.17 7.13
C GLN A 9 -35.10 -9.56 7.12
N THR A 10 -34.96 -10.21 5.95
CA THR A 10 -34.28 -11.50 5.84
C THR A 10 -32.81 -11.41 6.24
N PHE A 11 -32.13 -10.29 5.96
CA PHE A 11 -30.73 -10.08 6.36
C PHE A 11 -30.53 -9.85 7.87
N LYS A 12 -31.56 -9.36 8.58
CA LYS A 12 -31.51 -9.14 10.04
C LYS A 12 -31.67 -10.44 10.85
N GLU A 13 -32.30 -11.46 10.27
CA GLU A 13 -32.49 -12.79 10.89
C GLU A 13 -31.25 -13.70 10.69
N ILE A 14 -30.36 -13.25 9.81
CA ILE A 14 -28.89 -13.37 9.78
C ILE A 14 -28.14 -13.60 11.10
N ASN A 15 -28.24 -14.72 11.82
CA ASN A 15 -27.34 -14.95 12.96
C ASN A 15 -25.90 -15.26 12.48
N PHE A 16 -25.16 -14.21 12.14
CA PHE A 16 -23.80 -14.29 11.60
C PHE A 16 -22.82 -15.02 12.54
N ALA A 17 -23.08 -15.02 13.85
CA ALA A 17 -22.29 -15.78 14.81
C ALA A 17 -22.48 -17.30 14.65
N GLU A 18 -23.69 -17.73 14.29
CA GLU A 18 -24.03 -19.13 14.06
C GLU A 18 -23.53 -19.62 12.69
N VAL A 19 -23.64 -18.78 11.65
CA VAL A 19 -23.01 -19.02 10.34
C VAL A 19 -21.49 -19.16 10.49
N GLY A 20 -20.84 -18.29 11.28
CA GLY A 20 -19.41 -18.37 11.55
C GLY A 20 -18.99 -19.64 12.31
N LYS A 21 -19.82 -20.14 13.23
CA LYS A 21 -19.59 -21.40 13.94
C LYS A 21 -19.71 -22.62 13.02
N ASN A 22 -20.74 -22.64 12.15
CA ASN A 22 -20.96 -23.73 11.20
C ASN A 22 -19.89 -23.77 10.10
N LEU A 23 -19.38 -22.62 9.66
CA LEU A 23 -18.27 -22.57 8.70
C LEU A 23 -16.95 -23.08 9.31
N LYS A 24 -16.69 -22.75 10.59
CA LYS A 24 -15.52 -23.25 11.32
C LYS A 24 -15.56 -24.75 11.57
N SER A 25 -16.74 -25.33 11.85
CA SER A 25 -16.87 -26.79 12.03
C SER A 25 -16.71 -27.55 10.71
N PHE A 26 -17.29 -27.03 9.62
CA PHE A 26 -17.16 -27.61 8.27
C PHE A 26 -15.70 -27.63 7.80
N LEU A 27 -14.95 -26.54 8.01
CA LEU A 27 -13.56 -26.43 7.59
C LEU A 27 -12.58 -27.23 8.48
N ARG A 28 -12.94 -27.56 9.72
CA ARG A 28 -12.15 -28.46 10.59
C ARG A 28 -12.27 -29.93 10.20
N ASN A 29 -13.39 -30.33 9.59
CA ASN A 29 -13.62 -31.72 9.17
C ASN A 29 -12.95 -32.07 7.82
N GLN A 30 -12.37 -31.09 7.13
CA GLN A 30 -11.54 -31.30 5.95
C GLN A 30 -10.08 -31.48 6.39
N ASN A 31 -9.59 -32.72 6.38
CA ASN A 31 -8.26 -33.10 6.83
C ASN A 31 -7.15 -32.24 6.18
N GLY A 32 -6.52 -31.37 6.98
CA GLY A 32 -5.25 -30.71 6.61
C GLY A 32 -5.15 -29.20 6.82
N PHE A 33 -6.23 -28.50 7.20
CA PHE A 33 -6.20 -27.05 7.33
C PHE A 33 -6.04 -26.55 8.78
N LYS A 34 -4.94 -25.84 9.06
CA LYS A 34 -4.77 -25.05 10.29
C LYS A 34 -5.22 -23.61 10.04
N ILE A 35 -6.27 -23.19 10.74
CA ILE A 35 -6.79 -21.81 10.71
C ILE A 35 -6.20 -21.04 11.89
N LYS A 36 -5.56 -19.88 11.64
CA LYS A 36 -5.26 -18.88 12.69
C LYS A 36 -6.53 -18.09 13.00
N GLN A 37 -6.72 -17.73 14.27
CA GLN A 37 -7.85 -16.90 14.74
C GLN A 37 -8.08 -15.72 13.81
N VAL A 38 -9.32 -15.60 13.35
CA VAL A 38 -9.86 -14.44 12.63
C VAL A 38 -10.54 -13.60 13.68
N ASP A 39 -10.09 -12.35 13.85
CA ASP A 39 -10.68 -11.39 14.77
C ASP A 39 -12.04 -10.93 14.24
N GLU A 40 -13.00 -10.70 15.14
CA GLU A 40 -14.39 -10.37 14.82
C GLU A 40 -14.55 -9.09 13.97
N LEU A 41 -13.51 -8.25 13.91
CA LEU A 41 -13.47 -7.06 13.04
C LEU A 41 -13.43 -7.39 11.54
N ASP A 42 -12.77 -8.49 11.14
CA ASP A 42 -12.65 -8.90 9.73
C ASP A 42 -13.97 -9.43 9.16
N VAL A 43 -14.84 -9.94 10.04
CA VAL A 43 -16.18 -10.43 9.67
C VAL A 43 -17.16 -9.27 9.46
N MET A 44 -17.04 -8.18 10.22
CA MET A 44 -17.90 -6.99 10.03
C MET A 44 -17.55 -6.18 8.78
N MET A 45 -16.33 -6.28 8.25
CA MET A 45 -15.88 -5.53 7.08
C MET A 45 -16.03 -6.26 5.73
N GLY A 46 -16.71 -7.42 5.71
CA GLY A 46 -17.08 -8.09 4.46
C GLY A 46 -15.90 -8.62 3.62
N SER A 47 -14.70 -8.76 4.20
CA SER A 47 -13.53 -9.28 3.49
C SER A 47 -13.33 -10.77 3.76
N THR A 48 -14.11 -11.63 3.11
CA THR A 48 -13.81 -13.07 3.05
C THR A 48 -12.67 -13.32 2.06
N THR A 49 -11.43 -13.31 2.54
CA THR A 49 -10.30 -13.90 1.80
C THR A 49 -9.75 -15.10 2.55
N CYS A 50 -10.16 -16.30 2.13
CA CYS A 50 -9.63 -17.57 2.61
C CYS A 50 -8.23 -17.79 2.00
N PHE A 51 -7.19 -17.86 2.83
CA PHE A 51 -5.85 -18.22 2.39
C PHE A 51 -5.66 -19.75 2.39
N PHE A 52 -5.54 -20.34 1.20
CA PHE A 52 -5.08 -21.73 1.04
C PHE A 52 -3.54 -21.76 0.92
N GLN A 53 -2.85 -22.46 1.81
CA GLN A 53 -1.41 -22.72 1.68
C GLN A 53 -1.16 -24.01 0.91
N LYS A 54 -0.58 -23.91 -0.31
CA LYS A 54 0.08 -25.06 -0.96
C LYS A 54 1.49 -25.25 -0.41
N SER A 55 1.97 -26.49 -0.42
CA SER A 55 3.26 -26.85 0.19
C SER A 55 4.43 -26.20 -0.55
N LYS A 56 5.48 -25.86 0.19
CA LYS A 56 6.70 -25.18 -0.30
C LYS A 56 7.39 -25.96 -1.44
N ALA A 57 7.20 -27.29 -1.48
CA ALA A 57 7.75 -28.17 -2.51
C ALA A 57 7.04 -28.03 -3.86
N GLU A 58 5.70 -27.92 -3.86
CA GLU A 58 4.91 -27.73 -5.10
C GLU A 58 5.19 -26.38 -5.75
N MET A 59 5.40 -25.33 -4.95
CA MET A 59 5.79 -24.01 -5.45
C MET A 59 7.20 -24.01 -6.07
N LYS A 60 8.09 -24.88 -5.58
CA LYS A 60 9.44 -25.05 -6.11
C LYS A 60 9.43 -25.79 -7.46
N PHE A 61 8.56 -26.79 -7.61
CA PHE A 61 8.37 -27.55 -8.84
C PHE A 61 7.73 -26.69 -9.96
N LEU A 62 6.73 -25.87 -9.63
CA LEU A 62 6.12 -24.93 -10.58
C LEU A 62 7.11 -23.84 -11.03
N ARG A 63 8.00 -23.34 -10.16
CA ARG A 63 9.05 -22.39 -10.58
C ARG A 63 10.07 -23.00 -11.54
N ALA A 64 10.49 -24.25 -11.32
CA ALA A 64 11.47 -24.90 -12.19
C ALA A 64 10.90 -25.17 -13.60
N LYS A 65 9.61 -25.50 -13.70
CA LYS A 65 8.95 -25.80 -14.98
C LYS A 65 8.64 -24.56 -15.84
N TYR A 66 8.44 -23.40 -15.23
CA TYR A 66 8.07 -22.16 -15.93
C TYR A 66 9.24 -21.32 -16.45
N TYR A 67 10.49 -21.59 -16.04
CA TYR A 67 11.66 -20.78 -16.41
C TYR A 67 12.67 -21.47 -17.35
N GLY A 68 12.41 -22.68 -17.86
CA GLY A 68 13.27 -23.29 -18.89
C GLY A 68 14.76 -23.41 -18.52
N LEU A 69 15.09 -23.45 -17.23
CA LEU A 69 16.46 -23.57 -16.76
C LEU A 69 16.79 -25.05 -16.54
N GLU A 70 17.21 -25.72 -17.60
CA GLU A 70 17.98 -26.96 -17.46
C GLU A 70 19.28 -26.64 -16.70
N ARG A 71 19.52 -27.40 -15.64
CA ARG A 71 20.71 -27.28 -14.81
C ARG A 71 21.95 -27.59 -15.65
N ARG A 72 22.85 -26.63 -15.80
CA ARG A 72 24.28 -26.92 -15.91
C ARG A 72 24.94 -26.65 -14.56
N SER A 73 25.55 -27.72 -14.06
CA SER A 73 26.30 -27.81 -12.82
C SER A 73 27.58 -26.99 -12.85
N SER A 74 27.83 -26.22 -11.81
CA SER A 74 29.03 -26.33 -10.99
C SER A 74 28.89 -25.44 -9.74
N ASP A 75 29.19 -26.05 -8.59
CA ASP A 75 29.34 -25.47 -7.27
C ASP A 75 30.25 -24.23 -7.30
N SER A 76 30.25 -23.27 -6.37
CA SER A 76 29.97 -23.25 -4.93
C SER A 76 29.60 -21.81 -4.51
N ASP A 77 29.31 -21.60 -3.23
CA ASP A 77 29.11 -20.28 -2.59
C ASP A 77 27.67 -19.75 -2.53
N ILE A 78 26.79 -20.51 -1.87
CA ILE A 78 25.54 -19.98 -1.32
C ILE A 78 25.45 -20.33 0.17
N SER A 79 26.30 -19.72 0.97
CA SER A 79 26.10 -19.61 2.41
C SER A 79 26.36 -18.17 2.82
N ASN A 80 25.39 -17.27 2.54
CA ASN A 80 25.16 -15.99 3.26
C ASN A 80 23.99 -15.16 2.68
N VAL A 81 22.92 -15.79 2.20
CA VAL A 81 21.75 -15.03 1.73
C VAL A 81 20.57 -15.31 2.65
N PHE A 82 20.20 -14.27 3.42
CA PHE A 82 19.03 -14.12 4.29
C PHE A 82 19.24 -14.44 5.78
N PRO A 83 19.50 -13.37 6.55
CA PRO A 83 18.60 -13.03 7.63
C PRO A 83 18.08 -11.58 7.48
N ASN A 84 16.78 -11.39 7.74
CA ASN A 84 16.06 -10.11 7.83
C ASN A 84 15.79 -9.34 6.52
N ARG A 85 14.70 -9.68 5.82
CA ARG A 85 14.09 -8.78 4.83
C ARG A 85 13.18 -7.74 5.51
N ILE A 86 13.79 -6.73 6.11
CA ILE A 86 13.28 -5.36 5.93
C ILE A 86 13.74 -4.99 4.52
N LYS A 87 12.84 -4.94 3.54
CA LYS A 87 13.20 -4.47 2.20
C LYS A 87 13.38 -2.95 2.28
N ILE A 88 14.60 -2.53 2.62
CA ILE A 88 15.09 -1.18 2.35
C ILE A 88 15.05 -1.00 0.82
N LEU A 89 14.57 0.18 0.39
CA LEU A 89 14.51 0.57 -1.03
C LEU A 89 15.85 0.32 -1.71
N THR A 90 15.82 -0.17 -2.95
CA THR A 90 17.05 -0.56 -3.66
C THR A 90 17.88 0.66 -4.09
N PRO A 91 19.20 0.54 -4.34
CA PRO A 91 20.08 1.67 -4.70
C PRO A 91 19.66 2.42 -5.98
N VAL A 92 18.89 1.79 -6.87
CA VAL A 92 18.30 2.44 -8.05
C VAL A 92 17.20 3.43 -7.64
N ASP A 93 16.52 3.17 -6.53
CA ASP A 93 15.55 4.10 -5.96
C ASP A 93 16.30 5.33 -5.36
N GLU A 94 17.49 5.20 -4.76
CA GLU A 94 18.19 6.33 -4.12
C GLU A 94 18.58 7.50 -5.05
N LYS A 95 18.93 7.24 -6.32
CA LYS A 95 19.21 8.30 -7.30
C LYS A 95 17.95 9.01 -7.79
N GLU A 96 16.86 8.27 -8.00
CA GLU A 96 15.55 8.86 -8.29
C GLU A 96 14.98 9.60 -7.08
N PHE A 97 15.37 9.19 -5.86
CA PHE A 97 14.94 9.80 -4.61
C PHE A 97 15.50 11.22 -4.41
N LYS A 98 16.79 11.43 -4.72
CA LYS A 98 17.45 12.75 -4.53
C LYS A 98 16.84 13.88 -5.36
N HIS A 99 16.29 13.57 -6.53
CA HIS A 99 15.73 14.56 -7.45
C HIS A 99 14.22 14.38 -7.70
N GLY A 100 13.60 13.37 -7.09
CA GLY A 100 12.20 13.03 -7.30
C GLY A 100 11.26 14.02 -6.62
N THR A 101 10.55 14.82 -7.41
CA THR A 101 9.35 15.54 -6.96
C THR A 101 8.10 14.75 -7.32
N PRO A 102 6.97 14.93 -6.60
CA PRO A 102 5.70 14.36 -7.04
C PRO A 102 5.33 14.71 -8.49
N ASP A 103 5.71 15.91 -8.98
CA ASP A 103 5.50 16.30 -10.38
C ASP A 103 6.35 15.51 -11.37
N LEU A 104 7.64 15.33 -11.08
CA LEU A 104 8.54 14.57 -11.93
C LEU A 104 8.04 13.13 -12.09
N PHE A 105 7.50 12.55 -11.02
CA PHE A 105 6.89 11.22 -11.09
C PHE A 105 5.61 11.20 -11.94
N ILE A 106 4.79 12.26 -11.93
CA ILE A 106 3.64 12.37 -12.85
C ILE A 106 4.13 12.46 -14.30
N GLU A 107 5.13 13.29 -14.57
CA GLU A 107 5.68 13.46 -15.92
C GLU A 107 6.23 12.14 -16.46
N LYS A 108 7.08 11.46 -15.69
CA LYS A 108 7.60 10.12 -16.04
C LYS A 108 6.47 9.12 -16.25
N ALA A 109 5.44 9.14 -15.40
CA ALA A 109 4.31 8.22 -15.55
C ALA A 109 3.57 8.41 -16.88
N LYS A 110 3.38 9.66 -17.31
CA LYS A 110 2.78 9.98 -18.62
C LYS A 110 3.69 9.54 -19.77
N GLN A 111 4.99 9.85 -19.69
CA GLN A 111 5.98 9.40 -20.69
C GLN A 111 5.92 7.88 -20.90
N TYR A 112 6.01 7.09 -19.82
CA TYR A 112 5.91 5.62 -19.92
C TYR A 112 4.56 5.12 -20.42
N ARG A 113 3.48 5.86 -20.19
CA ARG A 113 2.15 5.52 -20.69
C ARG A 113 2.01 5.76 -22.20
N ASP A 114 2.70 6.77 -22.70
CA ASP A 114 2.68 7.22 -24.09
C ASP A 114 3.72 6.49 -24.97
N ASP A 115 4.65 5.75 -24.37
CA ASP A 115 5.60 4.86 -25.07
C ASP A 115 4.90 3.86 -26.00
N SER A 116 5.61 3.39 -27.03
CA SER A 116 5.13 2.38 -27.97
C SER A 116 6.05 1.14 -27.96
N PRO A 117 5.64 0.01 -27.34
CA PRO A 117 4.38 -0.22 -26.62
C PRO A 117 4.35 0.45 -25.22
N PRO A 118 3.16 0.74 -24.65
CA PRO A 118 3.03 1.37 -23.34
C PRO A 118 3.70 0.58 -22.21
N ALA A 119 4.56 1.25 -21.45
CA ALA A 119 5.26 0.70 -20.29
C ALA A 119 4.43 0.89 -18.99
N LEU A 120 3.27 0.23 -18.92
CA LEU A 120 2.28 0.41 -17.84
C LEU A 120 2.83 0.10 -16.44
N ILE A 121 3.74 -0.86 -16.32
CA ILE A 121 4.39 -1.22 -15.04
C ILE A 121 5.22 -0.05 -14.51
N GLN A 122 6.02 0.57 -15.38
CA GLN A 122 6.86 1.72 -15.06
C GLN A 122 5.98 2.95 -14.77
N SER A 123 4.93 3.17 -15.55
CA SER A 123 3.95 4.22 -15.28
C SER A 123 3.32 4.07 -13.90
N ALA A 124 2.85 2.86 -13.56
CA ALA A 124 2.28 2.54 -12.25
C ALA A 124 3.27 2.71 -11.09
N LYS A 125 4.54 2.32 -11.28
CA LYS A 125 5.62 2.56 -10.30
C LYS A 125 5.76 4.06 -10.02
N ASN A 126 5.82 4.89 -11.05
CA ASN A 126 5.99 6.33 -10.90
C ASN A 126 4.77 6.98 -10.23
N LEU A 127 3.53 6.60 -10.60
CA LEU A 127 2.32 7.10 -9.94
C LEU A 127 2.30 6.76 -8.44
N TRP A 128 2.69 5.52 -8.09
CA TRP A 128 2.84 5.13 -6.68
C TRP A 128 3.88 5.99 -5.96
N LEU A 129 5.06 6.20 -6.56
CA LEU A 129 6.11 7.04 -5.97
C LEU A 129 5.65 8.48 -5.78
N GLY A 130 4.98 9.07 -6.77
CA GLY A 130 4.39 10.40 -6.67
C GLY A 130 3.42 10.53 -5.49
N ALA A 131 2.53 9.55 -5.31
CA ALA A 131 1.58 9.52 -4.21
C ALA A 131 2.25 9.34 -2.83
N VAL A 132 3.31 8.54 -2.74
CA VAL A 132 4.08 8.40 -1.49
C VAL A 132 4.79 9.70 -1.15
N TYR A 133 5.41 10.34 -2.14
CA TYR A 133 6.19 11.55 -1.94
C TYR A 133 5.33 12.74 -1.55
N SER A 134 4.12 12.86 -2.12
CA SER A 134 3.19 13.91 -1.72
C SER A 134 2.82 13.82 -0.24
N ILE A 135 2.71 12.61 0.31
CA ILE A 135 2.50 12.40 1.75
C ILE A 135 3.78 12.71 2.53
N LYS A 136 4.92 12.14 2.13
CA LYS A 136 6.19 12.28 2.87
C LYS A 136 6.61 13.72 3.01
N ILE A 137 6.52 14.52 1.94
CA ILE A 137 6.93 15.92 1.95
C ILE A 137 6.17 16.71 3.03
N ILE A 138 4.85 16.48 3.19
CA ILE A 138 4.06 17.13 4.24
C ILE A 138 4.67 16.86 5.62
N PHE A 139 5.00 15.60 5.92
CA PHE A 139 5.45 15.22 7.26
C PHE A 139 6.94 15.47 7.52
N LEU A 140 7.75 15.56 6.47
CA LEU A 140 9.13 16.01 6.56
C LEU A 140 9.22 17.49 6.96
N ASN A 141 8.24 18.34 6.64
CA ASN A 141 8.15 19.71 7.19
C ASN A 141 7.98 19.74 8.72
N TYR A 142 7.68 18.60 9.34
CA TYR A 142 7.54 18.44 10.80
C TYR A 142 8.61 17.53 11.38
N ASN A 143 9.74 17.35 10.69
CA ASN A 143 10.86 16.50 11.11
C ASN A 143 10.49 15.02 11.27
N LEU A 144 9.45 14.54 10.56
CA LEU A 144 8.99 13.16 10.59
C LEU A 144 9.29 12.45 9.25
N ASN A 145 10.15 11.44 9.29
CA ASN A 145 10.41 10.58 8.15
C ASN A 145 9.57 9.30 8.22
N ILE A 146 8.54 9.21 7.38
CA ILE A 146 7.65 8.06 7.31
C ILE A 146 8.26 7.01 6.37
N VAL A 147 8.52 5.81 6.89
CA VAL A 147 9.24 4.75 6.13
C VAL A 147 8.41 3.50 5.86
N SER A 148 7.38 3.21 6.65
CA SER A 148 6.56 2.01 6.43
C SER A 148 5.27 2.29 5.67
N HIS A 149 4.72 1.22 5.08
CA HIS A 149 3.44 1.27 4.39
C HIS A 149 2.25 1.53 5.32
N GLU A 150 2.25 0.94 6.53
CA GLU A 150 1.16 1.16 7.48
C GLU A 150 1.19 2.58 8.03
N ALA A 151 2.36 3.10 8.37
CA ALA A 151 2.51 4.49 8.77
C ALA A 151 2.09 5.44 7.64
N LEU A 152 2.51 5.20 6.39
CA LEU A 152 2.05 6.00 5.24
C LEU A 152 0.54 6.02 5.11
N LYS A 153 -0.13 4.88 5.28
CA LYS A 153 -1.60 4.78 5.23
C LYS A 153 -2.25 5.58 6.36
N VAL A 154 -1.75 5.45 7.59
CA VAL A 154 -2.26 6.18 8.77
C VAL A 154 -2.12 7.69 8.56
N PHE A 155 -0.92 8.14 8.18
CA PHE A 155 -0.62 9.56 7.98
C PHE A 155 -1.32 10.15 6.75
N CYS A 156 -1.54 9.35 5.70
CA CYS A 156 -2.39 9.72 4.57
C CYS A 156 -3.82 10.00 5.02
N TYR A 157 -4.45 9.08 5.75
CA TYR A 157 -5.82 9.26 6.23
C TYR A 157 -5.93 10.39 7.25
N PHE A 158 -4.91 10.57 8.09
CA PHE A 158 -4.83 11.73 8.98
C PHE A 158 -4.83 13.04 8.17
N ALA A 159 -3.97 13.18 7.16
CA ALA A 159 -3.93 14.38 6.32
C ALA A 159 -5.25 14.63 5.60
N ILE A 160 -5.88 13.57 5.06
CA ILE A 160 -7.19 13.65 4.41
C ILE A 160 -8.28 14.15 5.37
N ASN A 161 -8.30 13.62 6.60
CA ASN A 161 -9.35 13.94 7.55
C ASN A 161 -9.19 15.33 8.17
N THR A 162 -7.95 15.81 8.28
CA THR A 162 -7.60 17.10 8.87
C THR A 162 -7.73 18.24 7.87
N SER A 163 -7.46 18.01 6.59
CA SER A 163 -7.46 19.05 5.56
C SER A 163 -8.86 19.56 5.21
N SER A 164 -9.04 20.87 5.25
CA SER A 164 -10.24 21.56 4.75
C SER A 164 -10.33 21.60 3.23
N LYS A 165 -9.20 21.46 2.53
CA LYS A 165 -9.14 21.45 1.05
C LYS A 165 -9.74 20.19 0.44
N ILE A 166 -9.84 19.12 1.21
CA ILE A 166 -10.39 17.85 0.74
C ILE A 166 -11.89 17.81 1.04
N PHE A 167 -12.69 18.24 0.06
CA PHE A 167 -14.14 18.25 0.18
C PHE A 167 -14.74 16.84 0.35
N SER A 168 -14.31 15.89 -0.48
CA SER A 168 -14.74 14.49 -0.37
C SER A 168 -13.61 13.61 0.17
N LYS A 169 -13.63 13.41 1.49
CA LYS A 169 -12.67 12.57 2.22
C LYS A 169 -12.69 11.11 1.73
N ILE A 170 -13.89 10.58 1.46
CA ILE A 170 -14.07 9.23 0.93
C ILE A 170 -13.46 9.10 -0.45
N ALA A 171 -13.75 10.03 -1.37
CA ALA A 171 -13.18 9.98 -2.71
C ALA A 171 -11.65 10.09 -2.70
N MET A 172 -11.09 10.90 -1.79
CA MET A 172 -9.64 11.01 -1.66
C MET A 172 -9.01 9.73 -1.09
N ALA A 173 -9.65 9.11 -0.12
CA ALA A 173 -9.24 7.81 0.42
C ALA A 173 -9.27 6.71 -0.67
N ASP A 174 -10.26 6.74 -1.57
CA ASP A 174 -10.34 5.78 -2.67
C ASP A 174 -9.24 6.00 -3.72
N LYS A 175 -8.85 7.25 -3.99
CA LYS A 175 -7.69 7.56 -4.84
C LYS A 175 -6.38 7.03 -4.23
N TRP A 176 -6.21 7.11 -2.91
CA TRP A 176 -5.07 6.46 -2.23
C TRP A 176 -5.10 4.93 -2.40
N LYS A 177 -6.26 4.29 -2.22
CA LYS A 177 -6.41 2.84 -2.47
C LYS A 177 -6.05 2.47 -3.91
N LEU A 178 -6.38 3.32 -4.89
CA LEU A 178 -5.96 3.13 -6.28
C LEU A 178 -4.43 3.20 -6.43
N ALA A 179 -3.75 4.15 -5.79
CA ALA A 179 -2.29 4.19 -5.78
C ALA A 179 -1.67 2.90 -5.20
N VAL A 180 -2.25 2.35 -4.12
CA VAL A 180 -1.83 1.06 -3.55
C VAL A 180 -2.06 -0.11 -4.52
N LYS A 181 -3.13 -0.08 -5.32
CA LYS A 181 -3.34 -1.07 -6.39
C LYS A 181 -2.28 -0.95 -7.49
N LEU A 182 -1.95 0.27 -7.94
CA LEU A 182 -0.88 0.51 -8.92
C LEU A 182 0.48 0.03 -8.43
N ARG A 183 0.80 0.23 -7.13
CA ARG A 183 1.99 -0.38 -6.51
C ARG A 183 2.01 -1.89 -6.64
N SER A 184 0.87 -2.52 -6.35
CA SER A 184 0.76 -3.98 -6.39
C SER A 184 0.96 -4.50 -7.82
N TYR A 185 0.37 -3.79 -8.80
CA TYR A 185 0.57 -4.04 -10.22
C TYR A 185 2.04 -3.90 -10.65
N SER A 186 2.72 -2.82 -10.23
CA SER A 186 4.11 -2.57 -10.63
C SER A 186 5.13 -3.61 -10.10
N VAL A 187 4.76 -4.38 -9.08
CA VAL A 187 5.55 -5.51 -8.57
C VAL A 187 5.11 -6.88 -9.12
N GLY A 188 4.25 -6.89 -10.15
CA GLY A 188 3.85 -8.09 -10.90
C GLY A 188 2.47 -8.67 -10.57
N SER A 189 1.61 -7.93 -9.85
CA SER A 189 0.22 -8.35 -9.64
C SER A 189 -0.60 -8.21 -10.92
N LYS A 190 -1.44 -9.21 -11.23
CA LYS A 190 -2.32 -9.21 -12.41
C LYS A 190 -3.75 -8.74 -12.13
N TYR A 191 -4.02 -8.16 -10.95
CA TYR A 191 -5.38 -7.77 -10.56
C TYR A 191 -5.81 -6.38 -11.02
N LEU A 192 -4.98 -5.70 -11.82
CA LEU A 192 -5.29 -4.38 -12.37
C LEU A 192 -5.84 -4.54 -13.79
N ASP A 193 -7.00 -3.93 -14.04
CA ASP A 193 -7.62 -3.88 -15.36
C ASP A 193 -6.92 -2.81 -16.22
N GLU A 194 -6.00 -3.25 -17.08
CA GLU A 194 -5.19 -2.35 -17.93
C GLU A 194 -6.06 -1.50 -18.88
N THR A 195 -7.28 -1.95 -19.22
CA THR A 195 -8.20 -1.15 -20.05
C THR A 195 -8.68 0.12 -19.36
N LYS A 196 -8.56 0.18 -18.03
CA LYS A 196 -8.94 1.34 -17.20
C LYS A 196 -7.73 2.11 -16.68
N PHE A 197 -6.53 1.83 -17.19
CA PHE A 197 -5.29 2.40 -16.67
C PHE A 197 -5.31 3.93 -16.70
N ASP A 198 -5.82 4.54 -17.77
CA ASP A 198 -5.88 6.01 -17.89
C ASP A 198 -6.74 6.65 -16.79
N ASN A 199 -7.86 6.01 -16.45
CA ASN A 199 -8.70 6.45 -15.35
C ASN A 199 -7.98 6.31 -13.99
N TYR A 200 -7.24 5.22 -13.78
CA TYR A 200 -6.44 5.04 -12.56
C TYR A 200 -5.34 6.10 -12.45
N MET A 201 -4.67 6.39 -13.57
CA MET A 201 -3.65 7.42 -13.65
C MET A 201 -4.23 8.78 -13.30
N GLU A 202 -5.34 9.19 -13.90
CA GLU A 202 -5.99 10.47 -13.63
C GLU A 202 -6.36 10.61 -12.15
N HIS A 203 -6.97 9.59 -11.56
CA HIS A 203 -7.34 9.61 -10.15
C HIS A 203 -6.14 9.77 -9.20
N VAL A 204 -5.02 9.11 -9.49
CA VAL A 204 -3.80 9.21 -8.68
C VAL A 204 -3.09 10.54 -8.91
N ILE A 205 -3.11 11.09 -10.13
CA ILE A 205 -2.62 12.45 -10.41
C ILE A 205 -3.42 13.48 -9.61
N GLN A 206 -4.76 13.39 -9.62
CA GLN A 206 -5.61 14.27 -8.82
C GLN A 206 -5.29 14.16 -7.33
N PHE A 207 -5.03 12.95 -6.81
CA PHE A 207 -4.60 12.77 -5.42
C PHE A 207 -3.29 13.51 -5.13
N ILE A 208 -2.28 13.34 -5.98
CA ILE A 208 -0.97 13.98 -5.82
C ILE A 208 -1.12 15.51 -5.84
N GLN A 209 -1.90 16.04 -6.78
CA GLN A 209 -2.13 17.48 -6.90
C GLN A 209 -2.86 18.05 -5.68
N THR A 210 -3.95 17.41 -5.23
CA THR A 210 -4.67 17.88 -4.04
C THR A 210 -3.81 17.83 -2.78
N PHE A 211 -2.93 16.83 -2.63
CA PHE A 211 -2.04 16.75 -1.47
C PHE A 211 -1.06 17.93 -1.36
N LYS A 212 -0.66 18.54 -2.47
CA LYS A 212 0.20 19.72 -2.46
C LYS A 212 -0.49 20.97 -1.97
N GLU A 213 -1.81 21.02 -2.11
CA GLU A 213 -2.62 22.16 -1.70
C GLU A 213 -3.03 22.07 -0.22
N ILE A 214 -2.70 20.99 0.47
CA ILE A 214 -3.02 20.81 1.90
C ILE A 214 -2.35 21.91 2.71
N ASN A 215 -3.15 22.58 3.54
CA ASN A 215 -2.67 23.60 4.45
C ASN A 215 -1.88 22.96 5.59
N LEU A 216 -0.57 23.21 5.62
CA LEU A 216 0.34 22.70 6.64
C LEU A 216 -0.13 23.08 8.06
N ASN A 217 -0.56 24.32 8.29
CA ASN A 217 -1.00 24.77 9.62
C ASN A 217 -2.17 23.95 10.19
N GLU A 218 -3.03 23.35 9.35
CA GLU A 218 -4.11 22.47 9.82
C GLU A 218 -3.58 21.13 10.31
N ILE A 219 -2.57 20.60 9.62
CA ILE A 219 -1.86 19.36 9.97
C ILE A 219 -1.15 19.55 11.31
N GLU A 220 -0.39 20.63 11.47
CA GLU A 220 0.37 20.94 12.69
C GLU A 220 -0.53 20.95 13.94
N LYS A 221 -1.66 21.67 13.88
CA LYS A 221 -2.63 21.79 14.99
C LYS A 221 -3.17 20.45 15.51
N ASN A 222 -3.13 19.40 14.68
CA ASN A 222 -3.67 18.09 15.03
C ASN A 222 -2.60 17.01 15.11
N LEU A 223 -1.34 17.33 14.83
CA LEU A 223 -0.25 16.36 14.73
C LEU A 223 0.08 15.72 16.08
N GLU A 224 0.07 16.48 17.16
CA GLU A 224 0.32 15.94 18.51
C GLU A 224 -0.72 14.89 18.92
N LYS A 225 -1.97 15.02 18.47
CA LYS A 225 -3.05 14.07 18.78
C LYS A 225 -2.78 12.68 18.21
N ILE A 226 -2.20 12.61 17.00
CA ILE A 226 -1.86 11.33 16.38
C ILE A 226 -0.57 10.76 16.96
N LEU A 227 0.42 11.61 17.26
CA LEU A 227 1.70 11.19 17.83
C LEU A 227 1.60 10.71 19.28
N SER A 228 0.66 11.23 20.06
CA SER A 228 0.45 10.84 21.47
C SER A 228 -0.28 9.50 21.65
N LYS A 229 -0.87 8.93 20.59
CA LYS A 229 -1.61 7.66 20.63
C LYS A 229 -1.22 6.73 19.47
N PRO A 230 0.04 6.30 19.38
CA PRO A 230 0.51 5.44 18.30
C PRO A 230 0.00 4.00 18.51
N LYS A 231 -1.22 3.71 18.05
CA LYS A 231 -1.76 2.33 18.02
C LYS A 231 -1.30 1.58 16.78
N ASP A 232 -1.16 2.30 15.67
CA ASP A 232 -1.02 1.72 14.33
C ASP A 232 0.36 1.92 13.69
N PHE A 233 1.30 2.55 14.43
CA PHE A 233 2.66 2.82 13.97
C PHE A 233 3.63 2.90 15.16
N LYS A 234 4.93 2.83 14.87
CA LYS A 234 6.00 3.00 15.86
C LYS A 234 6.82 4.24 15.54
N ILE A 235 7.24 4.95 16.57
CA ILE A 235 8.12 6.11 16.45
C ILE A 235 9.50 5.71 16.99
N LYS A 236 10.55 5.99 16.23
CA LYS A 236 11.94 5.91 16.68
C LYS A 236 12.55 7.30 16.60
N GLU A 237 13.02 7.81 17.72
CA GLU A 237 13.85 9.01 17.75
C GLU A 237 15.25 8.69 17.23
N VAL A 238 15.79 9.60 16.44
CA VAL A 238 17.13 9.52 15.87
C VAL A 238 17.79 10.88 15.99
N GLU A 239 19.12 10.92 15.89
CA GLU A 239 19.84 12.18 15.70
C GLU A 239 19.33 12.91 14.45
N ASP A 240 19.59 14.21 14.35
CA ASP A 240 19.19 14.98 13.18
C ASP A 240 19.81 14.38 11.91
N HIS A 241 18.96 13.91 11.01
CA HIS A 241 19.36 13.38 9.70
C HIS A 241 18.79 14.28 8.60
N GLU A 242 19.55 14.43 7.53
CA GLU A 242 19.11 15.15 6.34
C GLU A 242 18.70 14.19 5.23
N ILE A 243 17.63 14.55 4.52
CA ILE A 243 17.21 13.88 3.30
C ILE A 243 16.94 14.92 2.21
N LEU A 244 17.51 14.67 1.04
CA LEU A 244 17.27 15.48 -0.15
C LEU A 244 16.10 14.89 -0.93
N ILE A 245 15.03 15.68 -1.12
CA ILE A 245 13.87 15.32 -1.94
C ILE A 245 13.56 16.48 -2.87
N GLY A 246 13.58 16.22 -4.18
CA GLY A 246 13.20 17.21 -5.18
C GLY A 246 14.05 18.47 -5.18
N GLY A 247 15.32 18.37 -4.78
CA GLY A 247 16.22 19.52 -4.64
C GLY A 247 16.09 20.30 -3.32
N ASN A 248 15.15 19.92 -2.44
CA ASN A 248 15.01 20.50 -1.10
C ASN A 248 15.63 19.59 -0.05
N ASN A 249 16.35 20.18 0.90
CA ASN A 249 16.84 19.48 2.08
C ASN A 249 15.77 19.51 3.17
N TYR A 250 15.49 18.34 3.73
CA TYR A 250 14.64 18.18 4.90
C TYR A 250 15.44 17.56 6.02
N THR A 251 15.35 18.15 7.21
CA THR A 251 15.89 17.56 8.43
C THR A 251 14.79 16.74 9.10
N TYR A 252 15.14 15.60 9.69
CA TYR A 252 14.22 14.81 10.50
C TYR A 252 14.94 14.20 11.70
N ASN A 253 14.22 14.09 12.81
CA ASN A 253 14.70 13.48 14.05
C ASN A 253 13.80 12.34 14.54
N LYS A 254 12.74 12.02 13.78
CA LYS A 254 11.82 10.92 14.08
C LYS A 254 11.58 10.08 12.84
N ILE A 255 11.71 8.77 12.98
CA ILE A 255 11.35 7.79 11.95
C ILE A 255 10.06 7.09 12.36
N ILE A 256 9.10 7.04 11.44
CA ILE A 256 7.78 6.43 11.66
C ILE A 256 7.67 5.12 10.86
N TYR A 257 7.50 4.01 11.60
CA TYR A 257 7.38 2.63 11.10
C TYR A 257 5.99 2.04 11.29
#